data_AF-A0A3D5R2Z2-F1
#
_entry.id   AF-A0A3D5R2Z2-F1
#
_cell.length_a   1.000
_cell.length_b   1.000
_cell.length_c   1.000
_cell.angle_alpha   90.00
_cell.angle_beta   90.00
_cell.angle_gamma   90.00
#
_symmetry.space_group_name_H-M   'P 1'
#
loop_
_entity.id
_entity.type
_entity.pdbx_description
1 polymer ?
#
loop_
_entity_poly.entity_id
_entity_poly.type
_entity_poly.pdbx_seq_one_letter_code
_entity_poly.pdbx_strand_id
1 'polypeptide(L)'
;KIELQKRNFRPSRFKKMVDPDVVGAPFTIIVDEDKCLGCGVCMRNCPGDGIDMVPKSQYSNVQAPACQFNCPAGIDIREYVKLLNDGASLAEAWKVLTRNNPFPAVTGRVCPLMT
;
A
#
# COMPACT_ATOMS: atom_id res chain seq x y z
N LYS A 1 15.90 -15.78 -26.36
CA LYS A 1 16.28 -14.37 -26.61
C LYS A 1 15.05 -13.52 -26.28
N ILE A 2 14.93 -13.02 -25.06
CA ILE A 2 13.78 -12.21 -24.64
C ILE A 2 14.08 -10.79 -25.08
N GLU A 3 13.36 -10.32 -26.10
CA GLU A 3 13.41 -8.93 -26.56
C GLU A 3 12.86 -8.02 -25.47
N LEU A 4 13.76 -7.37 -24.74
CA LEU A 4 13.44 -6.20 -23.94
C LEU A 4 12.97 -5.13 -24.91
N GLN A 5 11.65 -5.01 -25.11
CA GLN A 5 11.07 -3.91 -25.85
C GLN A 5 11.58 -2.62 -25.20
N LYS A 6 12.40 -1.88 -25.96
CA LYS A 6 12.91 -0.56 -25.60
C LYS A 6 11.72 0.39 -25.54
N ARG A 7 10.95 0.33 -24.45
CA ARG A 7 10.04 1.40 -24.07
C ARG A 7 10.93 2.62 -23.87
N ASN A 8 10.67 3.68 -24.63
CA ASN A 8 11.43 4.92 -24.61
C ASN A 8 11.39 5.53 -23.20
N PHE A 9 12.33 5.11 -22.35
CA PHE A 9 12.46 5.60 -20.98
C PHE A 9 12.99 7.03 -21.02
N ARG A 10 12.11 7.98 -20.69
CA ARG A 10 12.48 9.39 -20.47
C ARG A 10 12.54 9.60 -18.95
N PRO A 11 13.73 9.73 -18.35
CA PRO A 11 13.82 9.95 -16.92
C PRO A 11 13.15 11.28 -16.57
N SER A 12 12.14 11.22 -15.71
CA SER A 12 11.33 12.37 -15.32
C SER A 12 12.08 13.32 -14.38
N ARG A 13 13.19 12.89 -13.75
CA ARG A 13 13.84 13.66 -12.67
C ARG A 13 15.36 13.59 -12.53
N PHE A 14 16.04 12.54 -13.02
CA PHE A 14 17.49 12.36 -12.81
C PHE A 14 18.26 12.25 -14.13
N LYS A 15 19.33 13.04 -14.30
CA LYS A 15 20.16 13.10 -15.52
C LYS A 15 21.15 11.93 -15.65
N LYS A 16 21.46 11.23 -14.55
CA LYS A 16 22.22 9.97 -14.49
C LYS A 16 21.71 9.13 -13.33
N MET A 17 21.36 7.88 -13.59
CA MET A 17 21.07 6.86 -12.58
C MET A 17 22.41 6.24 -12.21
N VAL A 18 23.06 6.74 -11.16
CA VAL A 18 24.38 6.25 -10.75
C VAL A 18 24.16 5.02 -9.87
N ASP A 19 23.81 3.91 -10.51
CA ASP A 19 24.00 2.59 -9.92
C ASP A 19 25.52 2.28 -9.90
N PRO A 20 26.04 1.61 -8.86
CA PRO A 20 27.42 1.10 -8.86
C PRO A 20 27.63 0.12 -10.03
N ASP A 21 28.89 -0.16 -10.41
CA ASP A 21 29.23 -1.04 -11.53
C ASP A 21 28.42 -2.33 -11.50
N VAL A 22 27.43 -2.43 -12.39
CA VAL A 22 26.46 -3.51 -12.45
C VAL A 22 27.21 -4.74 -12.96
N VAL A 23 27.65 -5.61 -12.05
CA VAL A 23 27.96 -7.00 -12.39
C VAL A 23 26.67 -7.57 -12.98
N GLY A 24 26.67 -7.78 -14.29
CA GLY A 24 25.49 -8.02 -15.13
C GLY A 24 24.79 -9.36 -14.87
N ALA A 25 24.29 -9.56 -13.66
CA ALA A 25 23.29 -10.56 -13.36
C ALA A 25 21.90 -9.88 -13.42
N PRO A 26 20.92 -10.45 -14.12
CA PRO A 26 19.55 -9.97 -14.04
C PRO A 26 19.08 -10.13 -12.59
N PHE A 27 18.79 -9.02 -11.91
CA PHE A 27 18.11 -9.07 -10.62
C PHE A 27 16.60 -9.05 -10.85
N THR A 28 15.87 -9.92 -10.16
CA THR A 28 14.40 -9.88 -10.12
C THR A 28 13.97 -9.12 -8.87
N ILE A 29 13.08 -8.16 -9.03
CA ILE A 29 12.46 -7.46 -7.92
C ILE A 29 11.32 -8.34 -7.40
N ILE A 30 11.49 -8.91 -6.21
CA ILE A 30 10.48 -9.74 -5.55
C ILE A 30 9.85 -8.90 -4.44
N VAL A 31 8.53 -8.72 -4.51
CA VAL A 31 7.77 -8.05 -3.46
C VAL A 31 7.33 -9.10 -2.45
N ASP A 32 7.78 -8.95 -1.20
CA ASP A 32 7.29 -9.73 -0.07
C ASP A 32 5.88 -9.23 0.29
N GLU A 33 4.85 -10.03 -0.01
CA GLU A 33 3.45 -9.64 0.17
C GLU A 33 3.06 -9.47 1.64
N ASP A 34 3.73 -10.20 2.54
CA ASP A 34 3.53 -10.12 4.00
C ASP A 34 4.13 -8.83 4.57
N LYS A 35 5.14 -8.25 3.93
CA LYS A 35 5.73 -6.96 4.34
C LYS A 35 5.19 -5.76 3.56
N CYS A 36 4.70 -5.96 2.34
CA CYS A 36 4.28 -4.87 1.46
C CYS A 36 2.96 -4.21 1.89
N LEU A 37 3.07 -3.02 2.49
CA LEU A 37 1.95 -2.19 2.95
C LEU A 37 1.13 -1.52 1.84
N GLY A 38 1.61 -1.53 0.59
CA GLY A 38 0.97 -0.82 -0.52
C GLY A 38 1.06 0.71 -0.46
N CYS A 39 2.06 1.27 0.23
CA CYS A 39 2.20 2.72 0.44
C CYS A 39 2.68 3.53 -0.79
N GLY A 40 3.11 2.84 -1.85
CA GLY A 40 3.62 3.46 -3.08
C GLY A 40 4.97 4.18 -2.94
N VAL A 41 5.67 4.04 -1.81
CA VAL A 41 7.00 4.65 -1.61
C VAL A 41 8.01 4.16 -2.64
N CYS A 42 8.00 2.85 -2.93
CA CYS A 42 8.85 2.27 -3.96
C CYS A 42 8.61 2.91 -5.34
N MET A 43 7.34 3.02 -5.77
CA MET A 43 6.98 3.64 -7.05
C MET A 43 7.43 5.10 -7.13
N ARG A 44 7.17 5.90 -6.08
CA ARG A 44 7.59 7.31 -6.04
C ARG A 44 9.10 7.50 -6.03
N ASN A 45 9.84 6.54 -5.49
CA ASN A 45 11.29 6.61 -5.36
C ASN A 45 12.01 5.84 -6.47
N CYS A 46 11.28 5.24 -7.42
CA CYS A 46 11.89 4.52 -8.52
C CYS A 46 12.60 5.54 -9.43
N PRO A 47 13.94 5.50 -9.57
CA PRO A 47 14.65 6.42 -10.44
C PRO A 47 14.33 6.20 -11.92
N GLY A 48 13.90 4.97 -12.24
CA GLY A 48 13.63 4.45 -13.57
C GLY A 48 12.15 4.45 -13.96
N ASP A 49 11.24 4.97 -13.13
CA ASP A 49 9.78 4.84 -13.31
C ASP A 49 9.36 3.42 -13.78
N GLY A 50 10.08 2.39 -13.30
CA GLY A 50 10.05 1.03 -13.84
C GLY A 50 9.10 0.10 -13.11
N ILE A 51 8.34 0.62 -12.15
CA ILE A 51 7.36 -0.12 -11.36
C ILE A 51 6.06 0.67 -11.28
N ASP A 52 4.95 -0.03 -11.47
CA ASP A 52 3.61 0.52 -11.40
C ASP A 52 2.86 -0.03 -10.19
N MET A 53 1.96 0.78 -9.63
CA MET A 53 1.04 0.31 -8.60
C MET A 53 -0.05 -0.52 -9.26
N VAL A 54 -0.26 -1.73 -8.76
CA VAL A 54 -1.37 -2.60 -9.14
C VAL A 54 -2.34 -2.77 -7.97
N PRO A 55 -3.65 -2.94 -8.23
CA PRO A 55 -4.59 -3.28 -7.17
C PRO A 55 -4.18 -4.57 -6.47
N LYS A 56 -4.09 -4.54 -5.13
CA LYS A 56 -3.89 -5.75 -4.33
C LYS A 56 -5.24 -6.43 -4.13
N SER A 57 -5.34 -7.72 -4.45
CA SER A 57 -6.59 -8.48 -4.29
C SER A 57 -6.93 -8.72 -2.82
N GLN A 58 -5.92 -9.03 -1.99
CA GLN A 58 -6.06 -9.25 -0.55
C GLN A 58 -4.81 -8.75 0.20
N TYR A 59 -5.00 -8.21 1.40
CA TYR A 59 -3.88 -7.92 2.30
C TYR A 59 -3.49 -9.19 3.07
N SER A 60 -2.21 -9.35 3.35
CA SER A 60 -1.70 -10.48 4.15
C SER A 60 -2.16 -10.38 5.60
N ASN A 61 -2.59 -11.50 6.18
CA ASN A 61 -3.06 -11.56 7.57
C ASN A 61 -1.94 -11.35 8.61
N VAL A 62 -0.67 -11.40 8.20
CA VAL A 62 0.50 -11.13 9.04
C VAL A 62 0.82 -9.64 9.11
N GLN A 63 0.31 -8.85 8.16
CA GLN A 63 0.65 -7.46 8.00
C GLN A 63 -0.38 -6.54 8.63
N ALA A 64 0.02 -5.84 9.68
CA ALA A 64 -0.77 -4.76 10.24
C ALA A 64 -0.14 -3.39 9.89
N PRO A 65 -0.90 -2.43 9.33
CA PRO A 65 -0.45 -1.03 9.34
C PRO A 65 -0.33 -0.53 10.77
N ALA A 66 0.52 0.48 10.99
CA ALA A 66 0.67 1.11 12.30
C ALA A 66 -0.67 1.58 12.91
N CYS A 67 -1.60 2.09 12.09
CA CYS A 67 -2.91 2.53 12.57
C CYS A 67 -3.77 1.38 13.15
N GLN A 68 -3.75 0.20 12.52
CA GLN A 68 -4.49 -0.98 12.97
C GLN A 68 -3.77 -1.68 14.11
N PHE A 69 -2.44 -1.75 14.05
CA PHE A 69 -1.62 -2.32 15.12
C PHE A 69 -1.79 -1.57 16.45
N ASN A 70 -1.86 -0.24 16.39
CA ASN A 70 -2.05 0.60 17.59
C ASN A 70 -3.52 0.75 18.00
N CYS A 71 -4.47 0.19 17.26
CA CYS A 71 -5.89 0.33 17.59
C CYS A 71 -6.26 -0.65 18.72
N PRO A 72 -6.61 -0.18 19.92
CA PRO A 72 -6.99 -1.07 21.03
C PRO A 72 -8.32 -1.80 20.77
N ALA A 73 -9.20 -1.21 19.95
CA ALA A 73 -10.45 -1.82 19.52
C ALA A 73 -10.27 -2.81 18.36
N GLY A 74 -9.04 -2.96 17.83
CA GLY A 74 -8.73 -3.90 16.75
C GLY A 74 -9.48 -3.60 15.44
N ILE A 75 -9.89 -2.36 15.19
CA ILE A 75 -10.66 -1.99 13.99
C ILE A 75 -9.79 -2.23 12.74
N ASP A 76 -10.34 -2.86 11.71
CA ASP A 76 -9.68 -2.96 10.41
C ASP A 76 -9.81 -1.64 9.64
N ILE A 77 -8.86 -0.73 9.91
CA ILE A 77 -8.87 0.62 9.34
C ILE A 77 -8.66 0.58 7.82
N ARG A 78 -7.87 -0.36 7.32
CA ARG A 78 -7.60 -0.47 5.88
C ARG A 78 -8.83 -0.89 5.12
N GLU A 79 -9.55 -1.90 5.60
CA GLU A 79 -10.71 -2.46 4.92
C GLU A 79 -11.82 -1.41 4.78
N TYR A 80 -12.22 -0.73 5.87
CA TYR A 80 -13.32 0.24 5.78
C TYR A 80 -12.92 1.47 4.95
N VAL A 81 -11.68 1.96 5.07
CA VAL A 81 -11.19 3.10 4.26
C VAL A 81 -11.13 2.71 2.78
N LYS A 82 -10.68 1.49 2.47
CA LYS A 82 -10.68 0.97 1.10
C LYS A 82 -12.08 0.92 0.53
N LEU A 83 -13.06 0.39 1.27
CA LEU A 83 -14.46 0.35 0.83
C LEU A 83 -14.98 1.76 0.49
N LEU A 84 -14.71 2.75 1.35
CA LEU A 84 -15.12 4.13 1.10
C LEU A 84 -14.45 4.73 -0.14
N ASN A 85 -13.15 4.48 -0.33
CA ASN A 85 -12.40 4.96 -1.51
C ASN A 85 -12.86 4.28 -2.80
N ASP A 86 -13.23 3.00 -2.73
CA ASP A 86 -13.73 2.22 -3.86
C ASP A 86 -15.21 2.53 -4.17
N GLY A 87 -15.84 3.47 -3.43
CA GLY A 87 -17.21 3.94 -3.69
C GLY A 87 -18.31 3.04 -3.10
N ALA A 88 -17.98 2.16 -2.15
CA ALA A 88 -18.96 1.33 -1.46
C ALA A 88 -19.93 2.16 -0.62
N SER A 89 -21.07 1.56 -0.27
CA SER A 89 -22.06 2.23 0.56
C SER A 89 -21.56 2.44 2.00
N LEU A 90 -22.05 3.49 2.65
CA LEU A 90 -21.76 3.73 4.07
C LEU A 90 -22.17 2.54 4.96
N ALA A 91 -23.23 1.81 4.56
CA ALA A 91 -23.68 0.62 5.27
C ALA A 91 -22.66 -0.53 5.23
N GLU A 92 -21.94 -0.69 4.13
CA GLU A 92 -20.88 -1.71 4.01
C GLU A 92 -19.67 -1.36 4.86
N ALA A 93 -19.21 -0.10 4.80
CA ALA A 93 -18.14 0.38 5.68
C ALA A 93 -18.53 0.27 7.16
N TRP A 94 -19.78 0.58 7.51
CA TRP A 94 -20.31 0.45 8.87
C TRP A 94 -20.27 -1.00 9.35
N LYS A 95 -20.63 -1.97 8.50
CA LYS A 95 -20.52 -3.40 8.84
C LYS A 95 -19.10 -3.81 9.20
N VAL A 96 -18.08 -3.25 8.55
CA VAL A 96 -16.67 -3.52 8.89
C VAL A 96 -16.32 -2.90 10.25
N LEU A 97 -16.67 -1.63 10.46
CA LEU A 97 -16.39 -0.90 11.69
C LEU A 97 -17.00 -1.59 12.93
N THR A 98 -18.22 -2.11 12.80
CA THR A 98 -18.94 -2.74 13.93
C THR A 98 -18.53 -4.18 14.23
N ARG A 99 -17.69 -4.83 13.41
CA ARG A 99 -17.21 -6.21 13.68
C ARG A 99 -16.50 -6.29 15.03
N ASN A 100 -15.64 -5.31 15.30
CA ASN A 100 -14.75 -5.34 16.46
C ASN A 100 -15.08 -4.25 17.49
N ASN A 101 -15.83 -3.22 17.08
CA ASN A 101 -16.16 -2.08 17.92
C ASN A 101 -17.68 -1.84 17.95
N PRO A 102 -18.38 -2.05 19.07
CA PRO A 102 -19.83 -1.87 19.16
C PRO A 102 -20.28 -0.40 19.10
N PHE A 103 -19.37 0.56 19.28
CA PHE A 103 -19.70 2.00 19.32
C PHE A 103 -18.78 2.85 18.43
N PRO A 104 -18.63 2.53 17.13
CA PRO A 104 -17.62 3.17 16.27
C PRO A 104 -17.87 4.66 16.08
N ALA A 105 -19.14 5.10 16.12
CA ALA A 105 -19.52 6.51 16.06
C ALA A 105 -19.04 7.33 17.27
N VAL A 106 -19.04 6.75 18.47
CA VAL A 106 -18.58 7.43 19.69
C VAL A 106 -17.06 7.35 19.77
N THR A 107 -16.49 6.15 19.64
CA THR A 107 -15.04 5.96 19.71
C THR A 107 -14.30 6.77 18.65
N GLY A 108 -14.85 6.92 17.44
CA GLY A 108 -14.23 7.73 16.39
C GLY A 108 -14.16 9.23 16.73
N ARG A 109 -15.06 9.73 17.60
CA ARG A 109 -15.04 11.14 18.06
C ARG A 109 -14.10 11.38 19.25
N VAL A 110 -13.90 10.39 20.10
CA VAL A 110 -13.10 10.52 21.34
C VAL A 110 -11.73 9.86 21.24
N CYS A 111 -11.41 9.22 20.12
CA CYS A 111 -10.13 8.54 19.91
C CYS A 111 -8.98 9.56 19.97
N PRO A 112 -7.99 9.38 20.86
CA PRO A 112 -6.88 10.32 20.99
C PRO A 112 -5.89 10.24 19.82
N LEU A 113 -6.05 9.28 18.90
CA LEU A 113 -5.21 9.14 17.70
C LEU A 113 -5.74 9.90 16.48
N MET A 114 -6.95 10.49 16.57
CA MET A 114 -7.54 11.31 15.50
C MET A 114 -7.46 12.82 15.80
N THR A 115 -7.14 13.21 17.03
CA THR A 115 -6.84 14.59 17.47
C THR A 115 -5.33 14.81 17.53
#